data_AF-A0A2D7AQJ2-F1
#
_entry.id   AF-A0A2D7AQJ2-F1
#
_cell.length_a   1.000
_cell.length_b   1.000
_cell.length_c   1.000
_cell.angle_alpha   90.00
_cell.angle_beta   90.00
_cell.angle_gamma   90.00
#
_symmetry.space_group_name_H-M   'P 1'
#
loop_
_entity.id
_entity.type
_entity.pdbx_description
1 polymer ?
#
loop_
_entity_poly.entity_id
_entity_poly.type
_entity_poly.pdbx_seq_one_letter_code
_entity_poly.pdbx_strand_id
1 'polypeptide(L)'
;MGQKYTSISDLYKQVKLNEQEIIERKLTPQELEDREKIAKKLPMADFKKRYGKDAMAVKMATATNIVKKKSREEETELDENIPKSTVYALVKDGKVIAKGSKRDMTSKMKKEGGKIFNAPSKKVGDTIKESLEEKFTKKDFAKNEDENQHTKNAIQLVKMFGTSAEDIKVNAIAARHNMKGSIDRKDQQDRDALIKKYYPKLKEEVELDEVIPKSTQYALVQNGKVVAKGSKSDMVSKRKKEGGTVFNSPSSKVGDKKGGRHGSVKEEAELDEGYEGEVVKVLKKAKIASYFSNNILYVEKGD
;
A
#
# COMPACT_ATOMS: atom_id res chain seq x y z
N MET A 1 -30.35 30.15 6.97
CA MET A 1 -30.84 28.98 6.22
C MET A 1 -30.80 29.28 4.74
N GLY A 2 -30.35 28.34 3.92
CA GLY A 2 -30.32 28.47 2.47
C GLY A 2 -29.46 27.35 1.88
N GLN A 3 -30.02 26.14 1.80
CA GLN A 3 -29.41 25.07 1.03
C GLN A 3 -29.33 25.54 -0.43
N LYS A 4 -28.12 25.78 -0.93
CA LYS A 4 -27.90 26.01 -2.35
C LYS A 4 -28.01 24.66 -3.05
N TYR A 5 -29.24 24.31 -3.45
CA TYR A 5 -29.47 23.21 -4.37
C TYR A 5 -28.86 23.58 -5.72
N THR A 6 -27.95 22.76 -6.21
CA THR A 6 -27.53 22.75 -7.62
C THR A 6 -28.79 22.47 -8.45
N SER A 7 -29.15 23.36 -9.38
CA SER A 7 -30.34 23.12 -10.19
C SER A 7 -30.11 21.89 -11.05
N ILE A 8 -31.16 21.10 -11.30
CA ILE A 8 -31.10 19.93 -12.19
C ILE A 8 -30.56 20.32 -13.58
N SER A 9 -30.79 21.58 -14.00
CA SER A 9 -30.21 22.15 -15.23
C SER A 9 -28.68 22.23 -15.20
N ASP A 10 -28.07 22.53 -14.05
CA ASP A 10 -26.62 22.60 -13.90
C ASP A 10 -25.98 21.20 -13.90
N LEU A 11 -26.67 20.21 -13.32
CA LEU A 11 -26.31 18.80 -13.45
C LEU A 11 -26.41 18.32 -14.90
N TYR A 12 -27.46 18.73 -15.63
CA TYR A 12 -27.63 18.38 -17.05
C TYR A 12 -26.53 18.99 -17.93
N LYS A 13 -26.10 20.23 -17.65
CA LYS A 13 -24.96 20.86 -18.34
C LYS A 13 -23.63 20.19 -18.00
N GLN A 14 -23.41 19.78 -16.75
CA GLN A 14 -22.20 19.04 -16.36
C GLN A 14 -22.16 17.65 -16.98
N VAL A 15 -23.28 16.92 -17.04
CA VAL A 15 -23.34 15.61 -17.72
C VAL A 15 -23.13 15.77 -19.22
N LYS A 16 -23.70 16.81 -19.85
CA LYS A 16 -23.55 17.08 -21.29
C LYS A 16 -22.14 17.59 -21.67
N LEU A 17 -21.47 18.31 -20.77
CA LEU A 17 -20.05 18.65 -20.88
C LEU A 17 -19.15 17.43 -20.65
N ASN A 18 -19.52 16.53 -19.73
CA ASN A 18 -18.82 15.26 -19.50
C ASN A 18 -19.03 14.24 -20.65
N GLU A 19 -20.13 14.30 -21.40
CA GLU A 19 -20.29 13.55 -22.66
C GLU A 19 -19.35 14.05 -23.75
N GLN A 20 -19.03 15.35 -23.79
CA GLN A 20 -18.01 15.90 -24.69
C GLN A 20 -16.58 15.60 -24.21
N GLU A 21 -16.39 15.38 -22.90
CA GLU A 21 -15.13 14.97 -22.26
C GLU A 21 -15.03 13.45 -21.98
N ILE A 22 -15.80 12.61 -22.68
CA ILE A 22 -15.25 11.29 -23.04
C ILE A 22 -14.16 11.59 -24.08
N ILE A 23 -13.02 12.05 -23.60
CA ILE A 23 -11.80 12.20 -24.38
C ILE A 23 -11.48 10.79 -24.84
N GLU A 24 -11.93 10.43 -26.04
CA GLU A 24 -11.49 9.19 -26.67
C GLU A 24 -9.97 9.20 -26.62
N ARG A 25 -9.37 8.21 -25.94
CA ARG A 25 -7.91 8.14 -25.83
C ARG A 25 -7.32 8.29 -27.23
N LYS A 26 -6.33 9.18 -27.36
CA LYS A 26 -5.57 9.31 -28.60
C LYS A 26 -4.87 7.98 -28.86
N LEU A 27 -4.91 7.52 -30.10
CA LEU A 27 -4.16 6.33 -30.53
C LEU A 27 -2.67 6.57 -30.31
N THR A 28 -1.94 5.55 -29.87
CA THR A 28 -0.47 5.58 -29.85
C THR A 28 0.08 5.62 -31.28
N PRO A 29 1.35 6.01 -31.50
CA PRO A 29 1.95 6.00 -32.84
C PRO A 29 1.86 4.64 -33.54
N GLN A 30 2.07 3.55 -32.80
CA GLN A 30 1.94 2.19 -33.31
C GLN A 30 0.48 1.84 -33.68
N GLU A 31 -0.47 2.26 -32.83
CA GLU A 31 -1.90 2.06 -33.09
C GLU A 31 -2.40 2.86 -34.31
N LEU A 32 -1.79 4.00 -34.61
CA LEU A 32 -2.06 4.77 -35.84
C LEU A 32 -1.60 4.00 -37.07
N GLU A 33 -0.39 3.43 -37.05
CA GLU A 33 0.09 2.59 -38.15
C GLU A 33 -0.79 1.34 -38.34
N ASP A 34 -1.18 0.69 -37.25
CA ASP A 34 -2.01 -0.51 -37.31
C ASP A 34 -3.44 -0.20 -37.75
N ARG A 35 -3.97 0.97 -37.37
CA ARG A 35 -5.24 1.49 -37.92
C ARG A 35 -5.16 1.63 -39.43
N GLU A 36 -4.08 2.19 -39.98
CA GLU A 36 -3.91 2.33 -41.42
C GLU A 36 -3.79 0.99 -42.13
N LYS A 37 -3.04 0.04 -41.56
CA LYS A 37 -2.93 -1.34 -42.07
C LYS A 37 -4.29 -2.05 -42.08
N ILE A 38 -5.08 -1.91 -41.00
CA ILE A 38 -6.42 -2.49 -40.90
C ILE A 38 -7.37 -1.81 -41.88
N ALA A 39 -7.33 -0.48 -42.00
CA ALA A 39 -8.13 0.24 -42.97
C ALA A 39 -7.83 -0.22 -44.40
N LYS A 40 -6.57 -0.48 -44.78
CA LYS A 40 -6.24 -1.03 -46.10
C LYS A 40 -6.87 -2.40 -46.37
N LYS A 41 -7.07 -3.21 -45.33
CA LYS A 41 -7.69 -4.55 -45.41
C LYS A 41 -9.24 -4.52 -45.45
N LEU A 42 -9.86 -3.41 -45.06
CA LEU A 42 -11.33 -3.27 -45.08
C LEU A 42 -11.85 -2.93 -46.50
N PRO A 43 -12.86 -3.64 -47.02
CA PRO A 43 -13.32 -3.49 -48.41
C PRO A 43 -14.08 -2.17 -48.62
N MET A 44 -13.48 -1.21 -49.33
CA MET A 44 -14.09 0.12 -49.53
C MET A 44 -15.44 0.08 -50.26
N ALA A 45 -15.65 -0.91 -51.13
CA ALA A 45 -16.88 -1.08 -51.91
C ALA A 45 -18.11 -1.25 -50.99
N ASP A 46 -17.98 -2.05 -49.92
CA ASP A 46 -19.08 -2.28 -48.98
C ASP A 46 -19.43 -1.02 -48.19
N PHE A 47 -18.43 -0.25 -47.77
CA PHE A 47 -18.65 1.01 -47.08
C PHE A 47 -19.27 2.06 -48.02
N LYS A 48 -18.82 2.15 -49.27
CA LYS A 48 -19.43 3.05 -50.27
C LYS A 48 -20.89 2.70 -50.55
N LYS A 49 -21.21 1.41 -50.62
CA LYS A 49 -22.60 0.95 -50.82
C LYS A 49 -23.52 1.33 -49.65
N ARG A 50 -23.03 1.27 -48.41
CA ARG A 50 -23.84 1.50 -47.20
C ARG A 50 -23.87 2.96 -46.73
N TYR A 51 -22.77 3.68 -46.88
CA TYR A 51 -22.55 4.99 -46.26
C TYR A 51 -22.24 6.09 -47.28
N GLY A 52 -22.16 5.77 -48.58
CA GLY A 52 -22.02 6.76 -49.65
C GLY A 52 -20.79 7.66 -49.47
N LYS A 53 -21.03 8.97 -49.31
CA LYS A 53 -19.98 9.99 -49.16
C LYS A 53 -19.17 9.82 -47.86
N ASP A 54 -19.77 9.24 -46.83
CA ASP A 54 -19.15 9.08 -45.51
C ASP A 54 -18.37 7.76 -45.36
N ALA A 55 -18.33 6.94 -46.42
CA ALA A 55 -17.70 5.63 -46.43
C ALA A 55 -16.26 5.62 -45.89
N MET A 56 -15.46 6.64 -46.24
CA MET A 56 -14.06 6.74 -45.79
C MET A 56 -13.98 7.02 -44.29
N ALA A 57 -14.83 7.91 -43.78
CA ALA A 57 -14.88 8.25 -42.36
C ALA A 57 -15.30 7.04 -41.53
N VAL A 58 -16.37 6.35 -41.95
CA VAL A 58 -16.89 5.16 -41.24
C VAL A 58 -15.88 4.01 -41.28
N LYS A 59 -15.20 3.81 -42.41
CA LYS A 59 -14.13 2.81 -42.54
C LYS A 59 -12.97 3.07 -41.58
N MET A 60 -12.57 4.34 -41.46
CA MET A 60 -11.51 4.77 -40.54
C MET A 60 -11.93 4.64 -39.07
N ALA A 61 -13.18 4.96 -38.73
CA ALA A 61 -13.73 4.75 -37.40
C ALA A 61 -13.79 3.25 -37.03
N THR A 62 -14.20 2.40 -37.98
CA THR A 62 -14.24 0.94 -37.80
C THR A 62 -12.83 0.38 -37.54
N ALA A 63 -11.84 0.81 -38.33
CA ALA A 63 -10.45 0.42 -38.12
C ALA A 63 -9.93 0.87 -36.74
N THR A 64 -10.30 2.07 -36.30
CA THR A 64 -9.95 2.59 -34.98
C THR A 64 -10.52 1.73 -33.85
N ASN A 65 -11.79 1.32 -33.96
CA ASN A 65 -12.43 0.45 -32.97
C ASN A 65 -11.79 -0.94 -32.90
N ILE A 66 -11.40 -1.50 -34.05
CA ILE A 66 -10.69 -2.79 -34.10
C ILE A 66 -9.34 -2.70 -33.38
N VAL A 67 -8.57 -1.64 -33.62
CA VAL A 67 -7.28 -1.42 -32.94
C VAL A 67 -7.48 -1.27 -31.43
N LYS A 68 -8.41 -0.43 -31.01
CA LYS A 68 -8.71 -0.20 -29.58
C LYS A 68 -9.22 -1.48 -28.88
N LYS A 69 -9.94 -2.35 -29.60
CA LYS A 69 -10.42 -3.64 -29.06
C LYS A 69 -9.27 -4.64 -28.92
N LYS A 70 -8.41 -4.74 -29.93
CA LYS A 70 -7.23 -5.63 -29.91
C LYS A 70 -6.28 -5.29 -28.76
N SER A 71 -5.97 -4.01 -28.56
CA SER A 71 -5.10 -3.62 -27.44
C SER A 71 -5.70 -3.96 -26.08
N ARG A 72 -7.03 -3.83 -25.94
CA ARG A 72 -7.75 -4.21 -24.72
C ARG A 72 -7.80 -5.73 -24.50
N GLU A 73 -7.93 -6.51 -25.57
CA GLU A 73 -7.92 -7.98 -25.52
C GLU A 73 -6.51 -8.52 -25.20
N GLU A 74 -5.46 -7.94 -25.79
CA GLU A 74 -4.06 -8.23 -25.46
C GLU A 74 -3.73 -7.91 -23.99
N GLU A 75 -4.31 -6.85 -23.42
CA GLU A 75 -4.20 -6.55 -21.99
C GLU A 75 -4.84 -7.64 -21.12
N THR A 76 -5.96 -8.24 -21.56
CA THR A 76 -6.69 -9.25 -20.79
C THR A 76 -6.10 -10.67 -20.91
N GLU A 77 -5.52 -11.04 -22.06
CA GLU A 77 -4.95 -12.38 -22.26
C GLU A 77 -3.60 -12.58 -21.53
N LEU A 78 -2.95 -11.51 -21.10
CA LEU A 78 -1.69 -11.59 -20.35
C LEU A 78 -1.86 -12.00 -18.86
N ASP A 79 -3.08 -12.09 -18.34
CA ASP A 79 -3.36 -12.35 -16.91
C ASP A 79 -3.50 -13.86 -16.57
N GLU A 80 -3.86 -14.72 -17.54
CA GLU A 80 -4.35 -16.06 -17.20
C GLU A 80 -3.30 -17.17 -17.01
N ASN A 81 -2.00 -16.93 -17.24
CA ASN A 81 -1.02 -18.01 -17.09
C ASN A 81 0.39 -17.57 -16.64
N ILE A 82 0.49 -16.83 -15.53
CA ILE A 82 1.77 -16.46 -14.93
C ILE A 82 2.16 -17.52 -13.87
N PRO A 83 3.21 -18.34 -14.08
CA PRO A 83 3.67 -19.29 -13.06
C PRO A 83 4.02 -18.55 -11.77
N LYS A 84 3.60 -19.08 -10.61
CA LYS A 84 3.88 -18.49 -9.27
C LYS A 84 5.37 -18.19 -9.04
N SER A 85 6.27 -18.85 -9.78
CA SER A 85 7.72 -18.63 -9.82
C SER A 85 8.14 -17.32 -10.50
N THR A 86 7.23 -16.52 -11.04
CA THR A 86 7.52 -15.25 -11.72
C THR A 86 6.81 -14.05 -11.10
N VAL A 87 6.17 -14.25 -9.93
CA VAL A 87 5.40 -13.21 -9.22
C VAL A 87 6.30 -12.14 -8.63
N TYR A 88 7.48 -12.52 -8.12
CA TYR A 88 8.40 -11.59 -7.49
C TYR A 88 9.61 -11.29 -8.37
N ALA A 89 9.96 -10.01 -8.45
CA ALA A 89 11.12 -9.50 -9.16
C ALA A 89 12.14 -8.92 -8.18
N LEU A 90 13.42 -9.23 -8.37
CA LEU A 90 14.53 -8.51 -7.74
C LEU A 90 14.94 -7.37 -8.66
N VAL A 91 14.94 -6.15 -8.14
CA VAL A 91 15.25 -4.92 -8.87
C VAL A 91 16.49 -4.28 -8.26
N LYS A 92 17.42 -3.89 -9.12
CA LYS A 92 18.61 -3.15 -8.77
C LYS A 92 18.78 -2.03 -9.79
N ASP A 93 19.03 -0.81 -9.32
CA ASP A 93 19.21 0.38 -10.16
C ASP A 93 18.04 0.59 -11.16
N GLY A 94 16.81 0.42 -10.67
CA GLY A 94 15.59 0.57 -11.48
C GLY A 94 15.36 -0.53 -12.53
N LYS A 95 16.16 -1.60 -12.57
CA LYS A 95 16.03 -2.67 -13.57
C LYS A 95 15.76 -4.02 -12.91
N VAL A 96 14.84 -4.80 -13.47
CA VAL A 96 14.61 -6.19 -13.02
C VAL A 96 15.84 -7.02 -13.36
N ILE A 97 16.53 -7.53 -12.35
CA ILE A 97 17.71 -8.39 -12.54
C ILE A 97 17.38 -9.88 -12.40
N ALA A 98 16.31 -10.23 -11.68
CA ALA A 98 15.86 -11.61 -11.55
C ALA A 98 14.36 -11.71 -11.27
N LYS A 99 13.76 -12.85 -11.61
CA LYS A 99 12.40 -13.23 -11.22
C LYS A 99 12.39 -14.60 -10.55
N GLY A 100 11.48 -14.78 -9.61
CA GLY A 100 11.46 -16.00 -8.81
C GLY A 100 10.33 -16.06 -7.79
N SER A 101 10.37 -17.11 -6.97
CA SER A 101 9.61 -17.14 -5.72
C SER A 101 10.14 -16.07 -4.75
N LYS A 102 9.32 -15.67 -3.77
CA LYS A 102 9.75 -14.70 -2.75
C LYS A 102 10.99 -15.18 -1.98
N ARG A 103 11.10 -16.49 -1.70
CA ARG A 103 12.27 -17.07 -0.99
C ARG A 103 13.54 -16.90 -1.82
N ASP A 104 13.49 -17.25 -3.10
CA ASP A 104 14.67 -17.17 -3.98
C ASP A 104 15.12 -15.72 -4.16
N MET A 105 14.17 -14.81 -4.35
CA MET A 105 14.47 -13.38 -4.45
C MET A 105 15.01 -12.81 -3.14
N THR A 106 14.54 -13.29 -1.99
CA THR A 106 15.09 -12.88 -0.67
C THR A 106 16.52 -13.36 -0.48
N SER A 107 16.83 -14.60 -0.88
CA SER A 107 18.19 -15.13 -0.84
C SER A 107 19.14 -14.38 -1.77
N LYS A 108 18.68 -14.02 -2.98
CA LYS A 108 19.47 -13.21 -3.92
C LYS A 108 19.64 -11.76 -3.46
N MET A 109 18.59 -11.12 -2.94
CA MET A 109 18.66 -9.78 -2.37
C MET A 109 19.71 -9.68 -1.25
N LYS A 110 19.81 -10.69 -0.38
CA LYS A 110 20.82 -10.75 0.69
C LYS A 110 22.26 -10.90 0.18
N LYS A 111 22.46 -11.45 -1.03
CA LYS A 111 23.79 -11.66 -1.63
C LYS A 111 24.21 -10.52 -2.56
N GLU A 112 23.28 -10.04 -3.38
CA GLU A 112 23.56 -9.14 -4.52
C GLU A 112 23.06 -7.71 -4.30
N GLY A 113 22.28 -7.47 -3.22
CA GLY A 113 21.59 -6.21 -2.94
C GLY A 113 20.33 -6.00 -3.79
N GLY A 114 19.68 -4.84 -3.63
CA GLY A 114 18.47 -4.46 -4.37
C GLY A 114 17.17 -4.56 -3.56
N LYS A 115 16.03 -4.45 -4.25
CA LYS A 115 14.68 -4.44 -3.67
C LYS A 115 13.80 -5.50 -4.35
N ILE A 116 12.93 -6.15 -3.59
CA ILE A 116 12.00 -7.16 -4.11
C ILE A 116 10.63 -6.50 -4.33
N PHE A 117 10.09 -6.67 -5.53
CA PHE A 117 8.77 -6.17 -5.93
C PHE A 117 7.83 -7.32 -6.30
N ASN A 118 6.54 -7.16 -6.02
CA ASN A 118 5.50 -8.00 -6.61
C ASN A 118 5.21 -7.46 -8.02
N ALA A 119 5.75 -8.11 -9.05
CA ALA A 119 5.75 -7.61 -10.42
C ALA A 119 5.51 -8.77 -11.41
N PRO A 120 4.33 -9.43 -11.35
CA PRO A 120 4.03 -10.60 -12.17
C PRO A 120 4.13 -10.30 -13.68
N SER A 121 3.83 -9.08 -14.12
CA SER A 121 3.82 -8.71 -15.55
C SER A 121 5.15 -8.19 -16.11
N LYS A 122 6.21 -8.03 -15.29
CA LYS A 122 7.52 -7.49 -15.73
C LYS A 122 8.49 -8.58 -16.17
N LYS A 123 9.40 -8.31 -17.10
CA LYS A 123 10.44 -9.27 -17.54
C LYS A 123 11.81 -8.89 -16.96
N VAL A 124 12.72 -9.86 -16.92
CA VAL A 124 14.13 -9.56 -16.60
C VAL A 124 14.66 -8.60 -17.66
N GLY A 125 15.25 -7.50 -17.21
CA GLY A 125 15.68 -6.40 -18.06
C GLY A 125 14.68 -5.27 -18.19
N ASP A 126 13.41 -5.45 -17.80
CA ASP A 126 12.45 -4.35 -17.78
C ASP A 126 12.90 -3.30 -16.78
N THR A 127 12.82 -2.05 -17.19
CA THR A 127 12.91 -0.93 -16.28
C THR A 127 11.64 -0.92 -15.45
N ILE A 128 11.77 -1.26 -14.18
CA ILE A 128 10.78 -0.81 -13.21
C ILE A 128 11.17 0.62 -12.97
N LYS A 129 10.44 1.54 -13.61
CA LYS A 129 10.52 2.95 -13.28
C LYS A 129 10.39 2.98 -11.76
N GLU A 130 11.53 3.15 -11.11
CA GLU A 130 11.58 3.14 -9.68
C GLU A 130 10.71 4.35 -9.38
N SER A 131 9.50 4.13 -8.88
CA SER A 131 8.96 5.12 -7.98
C SER A 131 9.84 5.01 -6.72
N LEU A 132 11.09 5.48 -6.87
CA LEU A 132 11.67 6.47 -5.98
C LEU A 132 10.80 7.73 -6.02
N GLU A 133 9.47 7.58 -5.95
CA GLU A 133 8.70 8.48 -5.13
C GLU A 133 9.18 8.10 -3.74
N GLU A 134 10.26 8.76 -3.33
CA GLU A 134 10.42 9.21 -1.95
C GLU A 134 9.01 9.45 -1.43
N LYS A 135 8.49 8.47 -0.69
CA LYS A 135 7.06 8.40 -0.40
C LYS A 135 6.80 9.56 0.51
N PHE A 136 6.29 10.67 -0.02
CA PHE A 136 6.06 11.89 0.75
C PHE A 136 5.56 11.54 2.16
N THR A 137 6.35 11.93 3.16
CA THR A 137 6.25 11.46 4.54
C THR A 137 5.73 12.57 5.45
N LYS A 138 5.43 12.23 6.71
CA LYS A 138 5.19 13.29 7.71
C LYS A 138 6.40 14.22 7.91
N LYS A 139 7.64 13.75 7.69
CA LYS A 139 8.84 14.59 7.79
C LYS A 139 8.91 15.59 6.63
N ASP A 140 8.64 15.14 5.41
CA ASP A 140 8.58 16.02 4.24
C ASP A 140 7.46 17.04 4.37
N PHE A 141 6.32 16.61 4.92
CA PHE A 141 5.22 17.50 5.25
C PHE A 141 5.66 18.59 6.22
N ALA A 142 6.32 18.21 7.33
CA ALA A 142 6.79 19.16 8.34
C ALA A 142 7.82 20.14 7.77
N LYS A 143 8.80 19.65 7.01
CA LYS A 143 9.79 20.50 6.33
C LYS A 143 9.13 21.54 5.41
N ASN A 144 8.12 21.11 4.65
CA ASN A 144 7.37 22.02 3.80
C ASN A 144 6.55 23.04 4.60
N GLU A 145 6.04 22.71 5.79
CA GLU A 145 5.38 23.69 6.67
C GLU A 145 6.38 24.75 7.15
N ASP A 146 7.60 24.32 7.53
CA ASP A 146 8.68 25.23 7.96
C ASP A 146 9.11 26.19 6.82
N GLU A 147 9.12 25.70 5.59
CA GLU A 147 9.42 26.48 4.39
C GLU A 147 8.21 27.28 3.84
N ASN A 148 7.08 27.33 4.57
CA ASN A 148 5.84 28.00 4.16
C ASN A 148 5.28 27.48 2.80
N GLN A 149 5.51 26.21 2.49
CA GLN A 149 5.10 25.51 1.27
C GLN A 149 3.80 24.72 1.44
N HIS A 150 2.84 25.26 2.19
CA HIS A 150 1.56 24.61 2.50
C HIS A 150 0.80 24.07 1.25
N THR A 151 0.88 24.77 0.12
CA THR A 151 0.22 24.32 -1.12
C THR A 151 0.90 23.10 -1.72
N LYS A 152 2.23 22.96 -1.57
CA LYS A 152 2.95 21.75 -2.02
C LYS A 152 2.55 20.53 -1.19
N ASN A 153 2.32 20.71 0.11
CA ASN A 153 1.80 19.66 0.98
C ASN A 153 0.45 19.11 0.50
N ALA A 154 -0.47 20.00 0.13
CA ALA A 154 -1.76 19.59 -0.42
C ALA A 154 -1.60 18.83 -1.75
N ILE A 155 -0.73 19.29 -2.66
CA ILE A 155 -0.47 18.62 -3.95
C ILE A 155 0.06 17.21 -3.71
N GLN A 156 1.06 17.03 -2.85
CA GLN A 156 1.65 15.71 -2.60
C GLN A 156 0.64 14.75 -1.95
N LEU A 157 -0.15 15.21 -0.99
CA LEU A 157 -1.21 14.41 -0.37
C LEU A 157 -2.27 13.97 -1.39
N VAL A 158 -2.70 14.88 -2.27
CA VAL A 158 -3.70 14.57 -3.31
C VAL A 158 -3.12 13.65 -4.37
N LYS A 159 -1.85 13.82 -4.75
CA LYS A 159 -1.18 12.91 -5.67
C LYS A 159 -1.13 11.47 -5.14
N MET A 160 -0.96 11.29 -3.82
CA MET A 160 -0.92 9.97 -3.19
C MET A 160 -2.29 9.35 -2.93
N PHE A 161 -3.28 10.15 -2.54
CA PHE A 161 -4.54 9.63 -1.97
C PHE A 161 -5.82 10.21 -2.57
N GLY A 162 -5.69 11.24 -3.39
CA GLY A 162 -6.79 12.01 -3.95
C GLY A 162 -7.30 11.48 -5.28
N THR A 163 -8.37 12.12 -5.74
CA THR A 163 -8.97 11.88 -7.07
C THR A 163 -8.35 12.84 -8.11
N SER A 164 -8.47 12.51 -9.39
CA SER A 164 -8.02 13.39 -10.47
C SER A 164 -8.69 14.78 -10.43
N ALA A 165 -9.95 14.85 -10.00
CA ALA A 165 -10.65 16.12 -9.82
C ALA A 165 -10.04 16.97 -8.69
N GLU A 166 -9.63 16.34 -7.59
CA GLU A 166 -8.95 17.02 -6.49
C GLU A 166 -7.54 17.46 -6.88
N ASP A 167 -6.84 16.68 -7.72
CA ASP A 167 -5.51 17.02 -8.25
C ASP A 167 -5.58 18.27 -9.16
N ILE A 168 -6.53 18.30 -10.08
CA ILE A 168 -6.80 19.49 -10.91
C ILE A 168 -7.14 20.69 -10.02
N LYS A 169 -7.97 20.49 -8.99
CA LYS A 169 -8.39 21.57 -8.08
C LYS A 169 -7.21 22.15 -7.30
N VAL A 170 -6.34 21.32 -6.73
CA VAL A 170 -5.20 21.79 -5.93
C VAL A 170 -4.12 22.43 -6.79
N ASN A 171 -3.89 21.93 -8.01
CA ASN A 171 -2.98 22.56 -8.97
C ASN A 171 -3.53 23.91 -9.46
N ALA A 172 -4.84 24.05 -9.63
CA ALA A 172 -5.46 25.33 -9.96
C ALA A 172 -5.32 26.36 -8.82
N ILE A 173 -5.43 25.93 -7.56
CA ILE A 173 -5.14 26.78 -6.38
C ILE A 173 -3.68 27.24 -6.40
N ALA A 174 -2.75 26.32 -6.67
CA ALA A 174 -1.32 26.65 -6.76
C ALA A 174 -1.03 27.66 -7.88
N ALA A 175 -1.63 27.48 -9.06
CA ALA A 175 -1.48 28.41 -10.17
C ALA A 175 -2.01 29.81 -9.83
N ARG A 176 -3.23 29.91 -9.28
CA ARG A 176 -3.80 31.20 -8.85
C ARG A 176 -2.95 31.88 -7.78
N HIS A 177 -2.46 31.11 -6.80
CA HIS A 177 -1.59 31.60 -5.75
C HIS A 177 -0.29 32.20 -6.34
N ASN A 178 0.37 31.48 -7.27
CA ASN A 178 1.59 31.95 -7.91
C ASN A 178 1.36 33.21 -8.76
N MET A 179 0.23 33.30 -9.44
CA MET A 179 -0.12 34.49 -10.25
C MET A 179 -0.42 35.71 -9.37
N LYS A 180 -1.10 35.53 -8.23
CA LYS A 180 -1.54 36.62 -7.36
C LYS A 180 -0.50 37.01 -6.31
N GLY A 181 0.50 36.16 -6.06
CA GLY A 181 1.46 36.31 -4.97
C GLY A 181 0.85 36.19 -3.56
N SER A 182 -0.45 35.87 -3.47
CA SER A 182 -1.20 35.69 -2.23
C SER A 182 -2.33 34.69 -2.46
N ILE A 183 -2.67 33.90 -1.43
CA ILE A 183 -3.75 32.92 -1.52
C ILE A 183 -5.08 33.56 -1.14
N ASP A 184 -6.12 33.32 -1.95
CA ASP A 184 -7.47 33.73 -1.61
C ASP A 184 -8.03 32.90 -0.46
N ARG A 185 -8.87 33.52 0.39
CA ARG A 185 -9.48 32.84 1.54
C ARG A 185 -10.22 31.56 1.16
N LYS A 186 -10.89 31.56 0.01
CA LYS A 186 -11.62 30.39 -0.49
C LYS A 186 -10.68 29.25 -0.91
N ASP A 187 -9.58 29.61 -1.57
CA ASP A 187 -8.55 28.67 -2.00
C ASP A 187 -7.77 28.09 -0.82
N GLN A 188 -7.52 28.91 0.21
CA GLN A 188 -6.94 28.47 1.47
C GLN A 188 -7.83 27.42 2.15
N GLN A 189 -9.14 27.70 2.29
CA GLN A 189 -10.10 26.75 2.86
C GLN A 189 -10.16 25.43 2.09
N ASP A 190 -10.15 25.50 0.76
CA ASP A 190 -10.22 24.32 -0.09
C ASP A 190 -8.93 23.47 -0.03
N ARG A 191 -7.76 24.13 0.01
CA ARG A 191 -6.47 23.47 0.24
C ARG A 191 -6.43 22.80 1.61
N ASP A 192 -6.83 23.50 2.67
CA ASP A 192 -6.77 23.01 4.04
C ASP A 192 -7.75 21.83 4.26
N ALA A 193 -8.89 21.83 3.58
CA ALA A 193 -9.81 20.70 3.56
C ALA A 193 -9.17 19.43 2.97
N LEU A 194 -8.37 19.56 1.90
CA LEU A 194 -7.63 18.44 1.31
C LEU A 194 -6.54 17.92 2.24
N ILE A 195 -5.78 18.84 2.86
CA ILE A 195 -4.77 18.48 3.87
C ILE A 195 -5.44 17.72 5.02
N LYS A 196 -6.50 18.27 5.62
CA LYS A 196 -7.23 17.62 6.73
C LYS A 196 -7.77 16.23 6.36
N LYS A 197 -8.21 16.04 5.11
CA LYS A 197 -8.74 14.78 4.61
C LYS A 197 -7.68 13.70 4.43
N TYR A 198 -6.49 14.07 3.94
CA TYR A 198 -5.48 13.10 3.50
C TYR A 198 -4.26 13.01 4.42
N TYR A 199 -3.95 14.03 5.22
CA TYR A 199 -2.88 14.00 6.22
C TYR A 199 -2.98 12.82 7.18
N PRO A 200 -4.16 12.42 7.71
CA PRO A 200 -4.26 11.23 8.58
C PRO A 200 -3.88 9.91 7.88
N LYS A 201 -3.91 9.88 6.53
CA LYS A 201 -3.50 8.73 5.73
C LYS A 201 -2.00 8.71 5.44
N LEU A 202 -1.31 9.82 5.70
CA LEU A 202 0.13 9.94 5.54
C LEU A 202 0.81 9.08 6.60
N LYS A 203 1.51 8.04 6.13
CA LYS A 203 2.27 7.19 7.03
C LYS A 203 3.37 8.01 7.66
N GLU A 204 3.49 7.88 8.97
CA GLU A 204 4.70 8.28 9.68
C GLU A 204 5.82 7.41 9.10
N GLU A 205 6.88 8.05 8.63
CA GLU A 205 8.12 7.33 8.42
C GLU A 205 8.58 6.86 9.80
N VAL A 206 8.18 5.64 10.15
CA VAL A 206 8.87 4.92 11.22
C VAL A 206 10.24 4.69 10.65
N GLU A 207 11.22 5.45 11.15
CA GLU A 207 12.63 5.19 10.89
C GLU A 207 12.83 3.67 11.01
N LEU A 208 13.30 3.05 9.94
CA LEU A 208 13.50 1.60 9.82
C LEU A 208 14.65 1.10 10.73
N ASP A 209 14.99 1.84 11.78
CA ASP A 209 16.05 1.49 12.72
C ASP A 209 15.53 0.84 14.01
N GLU A 210 14.22 0.81 14.29
CA GLU A 210 13.72 0.12 15.50
C GLU A 210 12.43 -0.70 15.32
N VAL A 211 12.08 -1.13 14.11
CA VAL A 211 11.19 -2.31 14.00
C VAL A 211 12.02 -3.54 14.35
N ILE A 212 12.18 -3.80 15.64
CA ILE A 212 12.62 -5.10 16.12
C ILE A 212 11.59 -6.09 15.59
N PRO A 213 11.93 -6.94 14.60
CA PRO A 213 10.95 -7.87 14.08
C PRO A 213 10.39 -8.67 15.26
N LYS A 214 9.11 -9.07 15.23
CA LYS A 214 8.50 -9.87 16.32
C LYS A 214 9.36 -11.09 16.70
N SER A 215 10.20 -11.55 15.77
CA SER A 215 11.23 -12.58 15.95
C SER A 215 12.41 -12.19 16.84
N THR A 216 12.51 -10.97 17.37
CA THR A 216 13.56 -10.51 18.29
C THR A 216 13.00 -9.68 19.46
N GLN A 217 11.68 -9.69 19.66
CA GLN A 217 11.01 -8.92 20.71
C GLN A 217 11.23 -9.50 22.12
N TYR A 218 11.45 -10.81 22.22
CA TYR A 218 11.65 -11.50 23.49
C TYR A 218 13.11 -11.88 23.70
N ALA A 219 13.55 -11.82 24.95
CA ALA A 219 14.90 -12.17 25.38
C ALA A 219 14.86 -13.31 26.39
N LEU A 220 15.74 -14.31 26.24
CA LEU A 220 16.05 -15.29 27.28
C LEU A 220 17.19 -14.75 28.14
N VAL A 221 16.97 -14.70 29.45
CA VAL A 221 17.93 -14.21 30.43
C VAL A 221 18.33 -15.36 31.36
N GLN A 222 19.63 -15.58 31.49
CA GLN A 222 20.24 -16.53 32.41
C GLN A 222 21.28 -15.80 33.25
N ASN A 223 21.29 -16.03 34.56
CA ASN A 223 22.23 -15.41 35.49
C ASN A 223 22.33 -13.87 35.34
N GLY A 224 21.17 -13.22 35.10
CA GLY A 224 21.08 -11.77 34.91
C GLY A 224 21.61 -11.25 33.57
N LYS A 225 21.95 -12.12 32.61
CA LYS A 225 22.46 -11.75 31.29
C LYS A 225 21.54 -12.23 30.17
N VAL A 226 21.30 -11.38 29.16
CA VAL A 226 20.57 -11.77 27.95
C VAL A 226 21.44 -12.74 27.14
N VAL A 227 20.99 -13.99 27.02
CA VAL A 227 21.71 -15.06 26.30
C VAL A 227 21.16 -15.31 24.90
N ALA A 228 19.89 -14.99 24.65
CA ALA A 228 19.27 -15.12 23.32
C ALA A 228 18.15 -14.09 23.11
N LYS A 229 17.88 -13.76 21.84
CA LYS A 229 16.69 -13.03 21.40
C LYS A 229 15.90 -13.85 20.39
N GLY A 230 14.58 -13.68 20.40
CA GLY A 230 13.69 -14.47 19.57
C GLY A 230 12.25 -13.99 19.58
N SER A 231 11.40 -14.75 18.89
CA SER A 231 9.97 -14.75 19.16
C SER A 231 9.67 -15.34 20.54
N LYS A 232 8.48 -15.09 21.09
CA LYS A 232 8.05 -15.67 22.38
C LYS A 232 8.16 -17.20 22.37
N SER A 233 7.68 -17.85 21.31
CA SER A 233 7.71 -19.32 21.17
C SER A 233 9.12 -19.88 21.18
N ASP A 234 10.06 -19.22 20.49
CA ASP A 234 11.46 -19.67 20.44
C ASP A 234 12.12 -19.55 21.81
N MET A 235 11.88 -18.43 22.50
CA MET A 235 12.46 -18.18 23.82
C MET A 235 11.85 -19.08 24.90
N VAL A 236 10.55 -19.37 24.83
CA VAL A 236 9.90 -20.35 25.72
C VAL A 236 10.45 -21.76 25.47
N SER A 237 10.66 -22.14 24.20
CA SER A 237 11.24 -23.43 23.84
C SER A 237 12.68 -23.56 24.34
N LYS A 238 13.49 -22.50 24.21
CA LYS A 238 14.84 -22.46 24.76
C LYS A 238 14.85 -22.48 26.29
N ARG A 239 13.95 -21.74 26.95
CA ARG A 239 13.77 -21.79 28.41
C ARG A 239 13.50 -23.22 28.89
N LYS A 240 12.65 -23.98 28.18
CA LYS A 240 12.33 -25.39 28.52
C LYS A 240 13.55 -26.32 28.41
N LYS A 241 14.55 -25.99 27.58
CA LYS A 241 15.77 -26.80 27.37
C LYS A 241 16.96 -26.36 28.21
N GLU A 242 17.18 -25.05 28.31
CA GLU A 242 18.40 -24.43 28.82
C GLU A 242 18.18 -23.74 30.18
N GLY A 243 16.92 -23.62 30.65
CA GLY A 243 16.56 -22.87 31.85
C GLY A 243 16.63 -21.34 31.67
N GLY A 244 16.23 -20.60 32.71
CA GLY A 244 16.25 -19.13 32.74
C GLY A 244 14.87 -18.48 32.68
N THR A 245 14.84 -17.18 32.37
CA THR A 245 13.65 -16.34 32.39
C THR A 245 13.46 -15.62 31.06
N VAL A 246 12.25 -15.63 30.52
CA VAL A 246 11.92 -14.95 29.25
C VAL A 246 11.25 -13.62 29.54
N PHE A 247 11.73 -12.55 28.95
CA PHE A 247 11.15 -11.21 29.09
C PHE A 247 10.83 -10.60 27.72
N ASN A 248 9.73 -9.84 27.64
CA ASN A 248 9.54 -8.89 26.55
C ASN A 248 10.58 -7.77 26.74
N SER A 249 11.60 -7.73 25.89
CA SER A 249 12.74 -6.83 26.06
C SER A 249 13.25 -6.44 24.68
N PRO A 250 12.44 -5.64 23.95
CA PRO A 250 12.73 -5.28 22.57
C PRO A 250 14.12 -4.63 22.45
N SER A 251 14.45 -3.72 23.36
CA SER A 251 15.69 -2.92 23.31
C SER A 251 16.97 -3.64 23.75
N SER A 252 16.92 -4.66 24.60
CA SER A 252 18.13 -5.24 25.26
C SER A 252 18.93 -6.19 24.37
N LYS A 253 20.19 -5.99 24.01
CA LYS A 253 20.98 -6.87 23.12
C LYS A 253 21.47 -8.16 23.82
N VAL A 254 21.81 -9.19 23.03
CA VAL A 254 22.48 -10.39 23.56
C VAL A 254 23.82 -9.97 24.16
N GLY A 255 24.05 -10.30 25.41
CA GLY A 255 25.19 -9.81 26.18
C GLY A 255 24.84 -8.80 27.27
N ASP A 256 23.69 -8.13 27.17
CA ASP A 256 23.28 -7.11 28.14
C ASP A 256 23.05 -7.72 29.52
N LYS A 257 23.58 -7.05 30.55
CA LYS A 257 23.26 -7.36 31.95
C LYS A 257 21.94 -6.68 32.31
N LYS A 258 20.90 -7.46 32.65
CA LYS A 258 19.73 -6.92 33.35
C LYS A 258 20.13 -6.68 34.81
N GLY A 259 20.71 -5.51 35.06
CA GLY A 259 20.96 -4.99 36.40
C GLY A 259 19.67 -4.49 37.04
N GLY A 260 19.39 -4.92 38.26
CA GLY A 260 18.24 -4.45 39.02
C GLY A 260 18.27 -2.94 39.24
N ARG A 261 17.23 -2.24 38.79
CA ARG A 261 16.70 -1.04 39.44
C ARG A 261 15.28 -0.75 38.95
N HIS A 262 14.37 -0.76 39.92
CA HIS A 262 13.04 -0.15 39.99
C HIS A 262 12.32 0.17 38.67
N GLY A 263 11.27 -0.61 38.39
CA GLY A 263 10.24 -0.27 37.40
C GLY A 263 9.16 -1.34 37.38
N SER A 264 8.24 -1.29 38.36
CA SER A 264 6.94 -1.96 38.38
C SER A 264 6.92 -3.41 37.84
N VAL A 265 7.24 -4.36 38.73
CA VAL A 265 6.95 -5.78 38.51
C VAL A 265 5.43 -5.95 38.55
N LYS A 266 4.78 -5.84 37.39
CA LYS A 266 3.54 -6.59 37.17
C LYS A 266 3.96 -8.03 36.92
N GLU A 267 3.90 -8.83 37.96
CA GLU A 267 3.96 -10.28 37.88
C GLU A 267 2.66 -10.76 37.21
N GLU A 268 2.55 -10.60 35.90
CA GLU A 268 1.51 -11.29 35.13
C GLU A 268 2.02 -12.70 34.88
N ALA A 269 1.66 -13.60 35.80
CA ALA A 269 1.81 -15.04 35.64
C ALA A 269 0.89 -15.50 34.50
N GLU A 270 1.36 -15.40 33.26
CA GLU A 270 0.69 -16.03 32.12
C GLU A 270 0.89 -17.54 32.22
N LEU A 271 -0.18 -18.24 32.61
CA LEU A 271 -0.28 -19.70 32.56
C LEU A 271 -0.16 -20.15 31.09
N ASP A 272 0.78 -21.07 30.82
CA ASP A 272 0.93 -21.75 29.52
C ASP A 272 -0.36 -22.57 29.26
N GLU A 273 -0.86 -22.65 28.01
CA GLU A 273 -2.08 -23.40 27.65
C GLU A 273 -2.05 -24.86 28.15
N GLY A 274 -0.85 -25.43 28.35
CA GLY A 274 -0.68 -26.74 28.99
C GLY A 274 -1.03 -26.80 30.48
N TYR A 275 -0.86 -25.69 31.22
CA TYR A 275 -1.20 -25.55 32.64
C TYR A 275 -2.68 -25.26 32.88
N GLU A 276 -3.37 -24.61 31.94
CA GLU A 276 -4.82 -24.37 32.06
C GLU A 276 -5.59 -25.68 32.25
N GLY A 277 -5.21 -26.73 31.51
CA GLY A 277 -5.79 -28.07 31.64
C GLY A 277 -5.49 -28.75 32.98
N GLU A 278 -4.33 -28.50 33.59
CA GLU A 278 -3.99 -29.03 34.93
C GLU A 278 -4.75 -28.31 36.03
N VAL A 279 -4.86 -26.98 35.94
CA VAL A 279 -5.62 -26.15 36.89
C VAL A 279 -7.10 -26.51 36.88
N VAL A 280 -7.72 -26.66 35.70
CA VAL A 280 -9.11 -27.12 35.59
C VAL A 280 -9.29 -28.53 36.15
N LYS A 281 -8.33 -29.45 35.95
CA LYS A 281 -8.39 -30.81 36.54
C LYS A 281 -8.35 -30.78 38.07
N VAL A 282 -7.52 -29.93 38.66
CA VAL A 282 -7.42 -29.78 40.13
C VAL A 282 -8.71 -29.17 40.69
N LEU A 283 -9.23 -28.12 40.07
CA LEU A 283 -10.47 -27.46 40.51
C LEU A 283 -11.69 -28.37 40.37
N LYS A 284 -11.77 -29.16 39.29
CA LYS A 284 -12.80 -30.19 39.11
C LYS A 284 -12.73 -31.28 40.18
N LYS A 285 -11.52 -31.72 40.58
CA LYS A 285 -11.35 -32.65 41.71
C LYS A 285 -11.83 -32.05 43.03
N ALA A 286 -11.63 -30.74 43.23
CA ALA A 286 -12.13 -30.00 44.38
C ALA A 286 -13.63 -29.64 44.29
N LYS A 287 -14.34 -30.08 43.25
CA LYS A 287 -15.75 -29.73 42.95
C LYS A 287 -16.00 -28.22 42.83
N ILE A 288 -14.98 -27.47 42.44
CA ILE A 288 -15.06 -26.03 42.19
C ILE A 288 -15.36 -25.82 40.71
N ALA A 289 -16.47 -25.15 40.39
CA ALA A 289 -16.82 -24.80 39.03
C ALA A 289 -15.95 -23.63 38.54
N SER A 290 -15.24 -23.83 37.44
CA SER A 290 -14.30 -22.83 36.91
C SER A 290 -14.14 -22.95 35.39
N TYR A 291 -13.85 -21.83 34.71
CA TYR A 291 -13.55 -21.80 33.27
C TYR A 291 -12.53 -20.70 32.94
N PHE A 292 -11.84 -20.83 31.80
CA PHE A 292 -10.94 -19.81 31.28
C PHE A 292 -11.61 -18.99 30.17
N SER A 293 -11.39 -17.67 30.17
CA SER A 293 -11.74 -16.78 29.05
C SER A 293 -10.70 -15.68 28.92
N ASN A 294 -10.21 -15.42 27.70
CA ASN A 294 -9.16 -14.42 27.43
C ASN A 294 -7.93 -14.54 28.35
N ASN A 295 -7.44 -15.77 28.61
CA ASN A 295 -6.32 -16.04 29.53
C ASN A 295 -6.58 -15.71 31.01
N ILE A 296 -7.84 -15.53 31.42
CA ILE A 296 -8.27 -15.27 32.80
C ILE A 296 -9.11 -16.44 33.31
N LEU A 297 -8.78 -16.94 34.51
CA LEU A 297 -9.54 -17.98 35.21
C LEU A 297 -10.72 -17.37 35.97
N TYR A 298 -11.92 -17.85 35.67
CA TYR A 298 -13.16 -17.53 36.37
C TYR A 298 -13.55 -18.73 37.24
N VAL A 299 -13.89 -18.46 38.49
CA VAL A 299 -14.37 -19.45 39.45
C VAL A 299 -15.75 -19.00 39.93
N GLU A 300 -16.75 -19.87 39.86
CA GLU A 300 -18.06 -19.55 40.41
C GLU A 300 -17.96 -19.45 41.93
N LYS A 301 -18.41 -18.32 42.44
CA LYS A 301 -18.51 -18.09 43.89
C LYS A 301 -19.73 -18.87 44.36
N GLY A 302 -19.52 -19.97 45.06
CA GLY A 302 -20.60 -20.67 45.76
C GLY A 302 -21.21 -19.75 46.81
N ASP A 303 -22.54 -19.80 46.93
CA ASP A 303 -23.31 -19.15 48.01
C ASP A 303 -22.93 -19.68 49.40
#